data_AF-A0A8T6G433-F1
#
_entry.id   AF-A0A8T6G433-F1
#
_cell.length_a   1.000
_cell.length_b   1.000
_cell.length_c   1.000
_cell.angle_alpha   90.00
_cell.angle_beta   90.00
_cell.angle_gamma   90.00
#
_symmetry.space_group_name_H-M   'P 1'
#
loop_
_entity.id
_entity.type
_entity.pdbx_description
1 polymer ?
#
loop_
_entity_poly.entity_id
_entity_poly.type
_entity_poly.pdbx_seq_one_letter_code
_entity_poly.pdbx_strand_id
1 'polypeptide(L)'
;MADNIESVRHELGIERVDESQKLSVLRPIVEDVRSVLTENESILYIAYQAWTALGQRRDAVAATNNRMIIFQRHRFRGFDFHDFLWEDVANVKINQNTLSSSLQCTLTNEETYQTGNLVKDQARTLYTICQQKEQEWRERRRVRKMEEERARAGGTQITLPEGGDVGATGPADDPVEKLAKAKEMFDKELISEAEYETLKANILQKM
;
A
#
# COMPACT_ATOMS: atom_id res chain seq x y z
N MET A 1 -7.31 23.36 -27.89
CA MET A 1 -6.37 23.59 -26.77
C MET A 1 -6.41 22.34 -25.92
N ALA A 2 -5.45 21.44 -26.12
CA ALA A 2 -5.20 20.37 -25.16
C ALA A 2 -4.42 21.04 -24.03
N ASP A 3 -5.05 21.22 -22.87
CA ASP A 3 -4.32 21.62 -21.68
C ASP A 3 -3.18 20.61 -21.46
N ASN A 4 -1.95 21.11 -21.32
CA ASN A 4 -0.78 20.26 -21.10
C ASN A 4 -1.01 19.42 -19.84
N ILE A 5 -1.03 18.09 -19.95
CA ILE A 5 -1.37 17.16 -18.86
C ILE A 5 -0.49 17.41 -17.64
N GLU A 6 0.77 17.79 -17.82
CA GLU A 6 1.67 18.16 -16.72
C GLU A 6 1.23 19.42 -15.97
N SER A 7 0.74 20.43 -16.69
CA SER A 7 0.19 21.65 -16.09
C SER A 7 -1.04 21.33 -15.26
N VAL A 8 -1.91 20.45 -15.76
CA VAL A 8 -3.11 19.99 -15.05
C VAL A 8 -2.75 19.22 -13.78
N ARG A 9 -1.75 18.33 -13.83
CA ARG A 9 -1.28 17.56 -12.66
C ARG A 9 -0.81 18.50 -11.55
N HIS A 10 -0.03 19.53 -11.90
CA HIS A 10 0.45 20.52 -10.94
C HIS A 10 -0.69 21.38 -10.38
N GLU A 11 -1.62 21.83 -11.22
CA GLU A 11 -2.79 22.63 -10.80
C GLU A 11 -3.70 21.84 -9.84
N LEU A 12 -4.03 20.59 -10.20
CA LEU A 12 -4.95 19.74 -9.45
C LEU A 12 -4.26 18.94 -8.34
N GLY A 13 -2.93 19.01 -8.21
CA GLY A 13 -2.15 18.29 -7.21
C GLY A 13 -2.48 16.79 -7.19
N ILE A 14 -2.69 16.21 -8.38
CA ILE A 14 -2.89 14.78 -8.57
C ILE A 14 -1.64 14.22 -9.22
N GLU A 15 -1.14 13.10 -8.71
CA GLU A 15 0.07 12.49 -9.24
C GLU A 15 -0.12 12.02 -10.68
N ARG A 16 -1.29 11.51 -11.08
CA ARG A 16 -1.54 11.05 -12.45
C ARG A 16 -2.88 11.55 -12.98
N VAL A 17 -2.86 11.98 -14.24
CA VAL A 17 -4.05 12.38 -15.01
C VAL A 17 -3.99 11.69 -16.37
N ASP A 18 -5.10 11.11 -16.82
CA ASP A 18 -5.20 10.45 -18.12
C ASP A 18 -6.02 11.32 -19.10
N GLU A 19 -5.76 11.21 -20.41
CA GLU A 19 -6.48 11.97 -21.45
C GLU A 19 -7.99 11.75 -21.45
N SER A 20 -8.45 10.59 -20.97
CA SER A 20 -9.86 10.26 -20.84
C SER A 20 -10.58 11.10 -19.76
N GLN A 21 -9.82 11.78 -18.88
CA GLN A 21 -10.35 12.59 -17.80
C GLN A 21 -10.66 14.01 -18.28
N LYS A 22 -11.95 14.36 -18.27
CA LYS A 22 -12.39 15.72 -18.58
C LYS A 22 -12.19 16.64 -17.37
N LEU A 23 -11.47 17.74 -17.54
CA LEU A 23 -11.16 18.68 -16.45
C LEU A 23 -12.40 19.29 -15.80
N SER A 24 -13.45 19.54 -16.59
CA SER A 24 -14.73 20.06 -16.10
C SER A 24 -15.43 19.13 -15.10
N VAL A 25 -15.07 17.85 -15.12
CA VAL A 25 -15.56 16.82 -14.21
C VAL A 25 -14.60 16.59 -13.07
N LEU A 26 -13.30 16.53 -13.39
CA LEU A 26 -12.26 16.17 -12.44
C LEU A 26 -12.09 17.24 -11.36
N ARG A 27 -12.10 18.54 -11.74
CA ARG A 27 -11.92 19.68 -10.82
C ARG A 27 -12.83 19.63 -9.57
N PRO A 28 -14.16 19.57 -9.70
CA PRO A 28 -15.03 19.56 -8.52
C PRO A 28 -14.83 18.31 -7.65
N ILE A 29 -14.54 17.15 -8.26
CA ILE A 29 -14.28 15.92 -7.50
C ILE A 29 -12.97 16.05 -6.71
N VAL A 30 -11.94 16.65 -7.31
CA VAL A 30 -10.66 16.91 -6.65
C VAL A 30 -10.84 17.87 -5.48
N GLU A 31 -11.62 18.94 -5.65
CA GLU A 31 -11.94 19.88 -4.56
C GLU A 31 -12.67 19.17 -3.41
N ASP A 32 -13.68 18.36 -3.72
CA ASP A 32 -14.44 17.58 -2.74
C ASP A 32 -13.52 16.59 -2.00
N VAL A 33 -12.70 15.83 -2.73
CA VAL A 33 -11.76 14.86 -2.13
C VAL A 33 -10.69 15.58 -1.30
N ARG A 34 -10.13 16.69 -1.79
CA ARG A 34 -9.15 17.50 -1.05
C ARG A 34 -9.68 18.00 0.28
N SER A 35 -10.97 18.29 0.37
CA SER A 35 -11.60 18.77 1.61
C SER A 35 -11.58 17.74 2.76
N VAL A 36 -11.38 16.45 2.44
CA VAL A 36 -11.34 15.35 3.42
C VAL A 36 -9.96 14.71 3.59
N LEU A 37 -8.93 15.22 2.90
CA LEU A 37 -7.56 14.71 3.02
C LEU A 37 -6.92 15.13 4.35
N THR A 38 -6.10 14.24 4.91
CA THR A 38 -5.30 14.55 6.09
C THR A 38 -4.00 15.29 5.72
N GLU A 39 -3.32 15.85 6.71
CA GLU A 39 -2.00 16.48 6.53
C GLU A 39 -1.01 15.45 5.93
N ASN A 40 -0.31 15.84 4.85
CA ASN A 40 0.60 15.00 4.05
C ASN A 40 -0.06 13.88 3.22
N GLU A 41 -1.38 13.89 3.07
CA GLU A 41 -2.08 12.99 2.15
C GLU A 41 -2.11 13.59 0.74
N SER A 42 -1.74 12.80 -0.27
CA SER A 42 -1.72 13.22 -1.68
C SER A 42 -2.58 12.31 -2.55
N ILE A 43 -3.28 12.90 -3.52
CA ILE A 43 -4.12 12.16 -4.46
C ILE A 43 -3.22 11.58 -5.56
N LEU A 44 -3.23 10.26 -5.70
CA LEU A 44 -2.48 9.57 -6.76
C LEU A 44 -3.28 9.59 -8.06
N TYR A 45 -4.56 9.24 -7.99
CA TYR A 45 -5.44 9.14 -9.15
C TYR A 45 -6.92 9.12 -8.76
N ILE A 46 -7.80 9.54 -9.68
CA ILE A 46 -9.26 9.51 -9.50
C ILE A 46 -9.93 8.88 -10.72
N ALA A 47 -10.71 7.82 -10.54
CA ALA A 47 -11.61 7.32 -11.57
C ALA A 47 -13.04 7.75 -11.27
N TYR A 48 -13.76 8.29 -12.26
CA TYR A 48 -15.16 8.67 -12.09
C TYR A 48 -16.10 7.83 -12.94
N GLN A 49 -17.38 7.79 -12.55
CA GLN A 49 -18.39 7.11 -13.33
C GLN A 49 -18.64 7.76 -14.70
N ALA A 50 -18.81 6.92 -15.72
CA ALA A 50 -19.19 7.34 -17.06
C ALA A 50 -20.59 7.98 -17.05
N TRP A 51 -20.78 8.97 -17.91
CA TRP A 51 -22.07 9.64 -18.05
C TRP A 51 -23.14 8.65 -18.51
N THR A 52 -24.15 8.43 -17.68
CA THR A 52 -25.37 7.72 -18.07
C THR A 52 -26.42 8.73 -18.53
N ALA A 53 -27.29 8.30 -19.44
CA ALA A 53 -28.30 9.15 -20.09
C ALA A 53 -29.26 9.87 -19.13
N LEU A 54 -29.26 9.55 -17.83
CA LEU A 54 -30.15 10.12 -16.80
C LEU A 54 -29.56 11.31 -16.03
N GLY A 55 -28.40 11.83 -16.39
CA GLY A 55 -27.92 13.12 -15.86
C GLY A 55 -27.63 13.18 -14.34
N GLN A 56 -27.45 12.02 -13.69
CA GLN A 56 -27.12 11.95 -12.27
C GLN A 56 -25.62 12.30 -12.06
N ARG A 57 -25.33 13.15 -11.06
CA ARG A 57 -23.98 13.57 -10.69
C ARG A 57 -23.18 12.42 -10.08
N ARG A 58 -21.86 12.46 -10.28
CA ARG A 58 -20.96 11.31 -10.44
C ARG A 58 -20.41 10.78 -9.13
N ASP A 59 -20.50 9.46 -8.94
CA ASP A 59 -19.62 8.78 -7.99
C ASP A 59 -18.21 8.71 -8.56
N ALA A 60 -17.23 8.68 -7.67
CA ALA A 60 -15.82 8.57 -8.02
C ALA A 60 -15.08 7.71 -6.99
N VAL A 61 -13.95 7.16 -7.41
CA VAL A 61 -13.01 6.48 -6.54
C VAL A 61 -11.66 7.17 -6.67
N ALA A 62 -11.16 7.67 -5.55
CA ALA A 62 -9.85 8.28 -5.44
C ALA A 62 -8.89 7.33 -4.73
N ALA A 63 -7.69 7.14 -5.29
CA ALA A 63 -6.58 6.49 -4.62
C ALA A 63 -5.62 7.56 -4.10
N THR A 64 -5.28 7.51 -2.81
CA THR A 64 -4.29 8.37 -2.17
C THR A 64 -3.06 7.56 -1.77
N ASN A 65 -2.02 8.23 -1.26
CA ASN A 65 -0.86 7.56 -0.68
C ASN A 65 -1.19 6.74 0.58
N ASN A 66 -2.31 7.01 1.27
CA ASN A 66 -2.67 6.39 2.55
C ASN A 66 -3.91 5.49 2.50
N ARG A 67 -4.90 5.82 1.66
CA ARG A 67 -6.18 5.12 1.59
C ARG A 67 -6.82 5.20 0.22
N MET A 68 -7.85 4.39 0.04
CA MET A 68 -8.80 4.52 -1.06
C MET A 68 -10.06 5.21 -0.56
N ILE A 69 -10.59 6.17 -1.32
CA ILE A 69 -11.80 6.92 -0.98
C ILE A 69 -12.84 6.68 -2.07
N ILE A 70 -13.98 6.11 -1.70
CA ILE A 70 -15.16 6.01 -2.54
C ILE A 70 -16.06 7.20 -2.22
N PHE A 71 -16.23 8.07 -3.21
CA PHE A 71 -17.11 9.22 -3.19
C PHE A 71 -18.44 8.86 -3.83
N GLN A 72 -19.52 8.90 -3.05
CA GLN A 72 -20.87 8.61 -3.54
C GLN A 72 -21.78 9.82 -3.36
N ARG A 73 -22.47 10.21 -4.43
CA ARG A 73 -23.34 11.40 -4.37
C ARG A 73 -24.82 11.02 -4.33
N HIS A 74 -25.50 11.45 -3.27
CA HIS A 74 -26.93 11.20 -3.10
C HIS A 74 -27.78 11.91 -4.15
N ARG A 75 -28.89 11.27 -4.56
CA ARG A 75 -29.79 11.76 -5.61
C ARG A 75 -30.48 13.09 -5.27
N PHE A 76 -30.70 13.38 -3.99
CA PHE A 76 -31.48 14.54 -3.54
C PHE A 76 -30.65 15.60 -2.79
N ARG A 77 -29.74 15.21 -1.88
CA ARG A 77 -28.82 16.14 -1.18
C ARG A 77 -27.72 15.35 -0.46
N GLY A 78 -26.50 15.89 -0.42
CA GLY A 78 -25.36 15.32 0.32
C GLY A 78 -24.42 14.46 -0.52
N PHE A 79 -23.33 14.03 0.10
CA PHE A 79 -22.35 13.08 -0.39
C PHE A 79 -21.90 12.22 0.78
N ASP A 80 -21.58 10.96 0.52
CA ASP A 80 -20.95 10.07 1.47
C ASP A 80 -19.52 9.80 1.01
N PHE A 81 -18.60 9.80 1.97
CA PHE A 81 -17.24 9.33 1.79
C PHE A 81 -17.11 7.99 2.51
N HIS A 82 -16.71 6.96 1.78
CA HIS A 82 -16.29 5.70 2.36
C HIS A 82 -14.80 5.55 2.10
N ASP A 83 -14.00 5.62 3.15
CA ASP A 83 -12.54 5.51 3.03
C ASP A 83 -12.01 4.24 3.68
N PHE A 84 -11.00 3.66 3.02
CA PHE A 84 -10.39 2.39 3.40
C PHE A 84 -8.87 2.57 3.43
N LEU A 85 -8.28 2.52 4.61
CA LEU A 85 -6.83 2.52 4.76
C LEU A 85 -6.25 1.37 3.93
N TRP A 86 -5.14 1.60 3.23
CA TRP A 86 -4.49 0.53 2.46
C TRP A 86 -4.04 -0.64 3.34
N GLU A 87 -3.84 -0.38 4.62
CA GLU A 87 -3.66 -1.43 5.62
C GLU A 87 -4.90 -2.34 5.67
N ASP A 88 -6.11 -1.81 5.74
CA ASP A 88 -7.32 -2.63 5.85
C ASP A 88 -7.80 -3.24 4.53
N VAL A 89 -7.18 -2.88 3.40
CA VAL A 89 -7.47 -3.47 2.10
C VAL A 89 -6.78 -4.83 1.95
N ALA A 90 -7.58 -5.90 1.82
CA ALA A 90 -7.07 -7.25 1.62
C ALA A 90 -6.85 -7.59 0.14
N ASN A 91 -7.76 -7.15 -0.73
CA ASN A 91 -7.72 -7.44 -2.17
C ASN A 91 -8.52 -6.39 -2.95
N VAL A 92 -8.02 -6.01 -4.13
CA VAL A 92 -8.77 -5.21 -5.10
C VAL A 92 -8.96 -6.01 -6.39
N LYS A 93 -10.17 -5.98 -6.94
CA LYS A 93 -10.53 -6.65 -8.20
C LYS A 93 -11.17 -5.66 -9.16
N ILE A 94 -10.91 -5.86 -10.45
CA ILE A 94 -11.56 -5.12 -11.53
C ILE A 94 -12.39 -6.07 -12.40
N ASN A 95 -13.68 -5.79 -12.54
CA ASN A 95 -14.56 -6.51 -13.47
C ASN A 95 -14.87 -5.59 -14.66
N GLN A 96 -14.41 -5.98 -15.85
CA GLN A 96 -14.65 -5.25 -17.10
C GLN A 96 -15.72 -5.97 -17.92
N ASN A 97 -16.89 -5.35 -18.04
CA ASN A 97 -17.93 -5.75 -18.97
C ASN A 97 -17.76 -4.98 -20.30
N THR A 98 -18.47 -5.41 -21.35
CA THR A 98 -18.41 -4.79 -22.69
C THR A 98 -18.69 -3.28 -22.66
N LEU A 99 -19.55 -2.82 -21.74
CA LEU A 99 -20.02 -1.44 -21.66
C LEU A 99 -19.56 -0.67 -20.41
N SER A 100 -19.04 -1.34 -19.38
CA SER A 100 -18.69 -0.70 -18.11
C SER A 100 -17.59 -1.44 -17.37
N SER A 101 -16.88 -0.73 -16.50
CA SER A 101 -15.94 -1.34 -15.56
C SER A 101 -16.42 -1.12 -14.13
N SER A 102 -16.18 -2.08 -13.26
CA SER A 102 -16.41 -1.96 -11.82
C SER A 102 -15.17 -2.35 -11.05
N LEU A 103 -14.91 -1.63 -9.96
CA LEU A 103 -13.87 -1.94 -9.00
C LEU A 103 -14.52 -2.53 -7.76
N GLN A 104 -13.99 -3.64 -7.27
CA GLN A 104 -14.40 -4.27 -6.03
C GLN A 104 -13.22 -4.28 -5.07
N CYS A 105 -13.42 -3.76 -3.87
CA CYS A 105 -12.48 -3.82 -2.78
C CYS A 105 -12.98 -4.83 -1.76
N THR A 106 -12.09 -5.69 -1.29
CA THR A 106 -12.33 -6.59 -0.16
C THR A 106 -11.42 -6.16 0.98
N LEU A 107 -12.00 -5.94 2.14
CA LEU A 107 -11.28 -5.57 3.35
C LEU A 107 -10.81 -6.81 4.11
N THR A 108 -9.92 -6.61 5.08
CA THR A 108 -9.39 -7.67 5.97
C THR A 108 -10.47 -8.32 6.84
N ASN A 109 -11.60 -7.65 7.07
CA ASN A 109 -12.77 -8.15 7.77
C ASN A 109 -13.79 -8.89 6.85
N GLU A 110 -13.39 -9.22 5.61
CA GLU A 110 -14.23 -9.86 4.58
C GLU A 110 -15.37 -9.01 4.02
N GLU A 111 -15.53 -7.76 4.45
CA GLU A 111 -16.48 -6.83 3.84
C GLU A 111 -16.06 -6.47 2.42
N THR A 112 -17.03 -6.33 1.52
CA THR A 112 -16.77 -5.99 0.13
C THR A 112 -17.54 -4.76 -0.31
N TYR A 113 -16.82 -3.86 -0.97
CA TYR A 113 -17.35 -2.62 -1.51
C TYR A 113 -17.14 -2.58 -3.02
N GLN A 114 -18.20 -2.37 -3.77
CA GLN A 114 -18.14 -2.34 -5.23
C GLN A 114 -18.60 -0.98 -5.76
N THR A 115 -17.77 -0.38 -6.61
CA THR A 115 -18.14 0.80 -7.39
C THR A 115 -18.23 0.44 -8.87
N GLY A 116 -19.43 0.55 -9.42
CA GLY A 116 -19.71 0.24 -10.83
C GLY A 116 -19.59 1.43 -11.76
N ASN A 117 -19.74 1.17 -13.06
CA ASN A 117 -19.87 2.16 -14.12
C ASN A 117 -18.69 3.16 -14.25
N LEU A 118 -17.48 2.74 -13.86
CA LEU A 118 -16.27 3.55 -14.05
C LEU A 118 -15.87 3.57 -15.53
N VAL A 119 -15.31 4.71 -15.97
CA VAL A 119 -14.70 4.83 -17.30
C VAL A 119 -13.59 3.78 -17.43
N LYS A 120 -13.60 2.99 -18.51
CA LYS A 120 -12.78 1.79 -18.66
C LYS A 120 -11.28 2.05 -18.50
N ASP A 121 -10.75 3.06 -19.18
CA ASP A 121 -9.32 3.38 -19.12
C ASP A 121 -8.94 3.89 -17.73
N GLN A 122 -9.82 4.66 -17.08
CA GLN A 122 -9.60 5.16 -15.73
C GLN A 122 -9.65 4.04 -14.69
N ALA A 123 -10.59 3.10 -14.83
CA ALA A 123 -10.70 1.95 -13.94
C ALA A 123 -9.44 1.08 -14.00
N ARG A 124 -8.86 0.90 -15.19
CA ARG A 124 -7.59 0.17 -15.38
C ARG A 124 -6.43 0.86 -14.69
N THR A 125 -6.26 2.16 -14.93
CA THR A 125 -5.22 2.96 -14.27
C THR A 125 -5.36 2.92 -12.75
N LEU A 126 -6.58 3.14 -12.24
CA LEU A 126 -6.88 3.10 -10.82
C LEU A 126 -6.54 1.71 -10.23
N TYR A 127 -6.95 0.64 -10.89
CA TYR A 127 -6.65 -0.72 -10.47
C TYR A 127 -5.14 -0.97 -10.38
N THR A 128 -4.35 -0.52 -11.36
CA THR A 128 -2.89 -0.64 -11.31
C THR A 128 -2.30 0.03 -10.08
N ILE A 129 -2.79 1.23 -9.73
CA ILE A 129 -2.34 1.97 -8.54
C ILE A 129 -2.77 1.24 -7.27
N CYS A 130 -4.00 0.75 -7.20
CA CYS A 130 -4.49 -0.03 -6.06
C CYS A 130 -3.63 -1.29 -5.82
N GLN A 131 -3.30 -2.03 -6.89
CA GLN A 131 -2.45 -3.22 -6.79
C GLN A 131 -1.05 -2.88 -6.29
N GLN A 132 -0.46 -1.78 -6.77
CA GLN A 132 0.84 -1.33 -6.29
C GLN A 132 0.79 -0.98 -4.80
N LYS A 133 -0.24 -0.26 -4.35
CA LYS A 133 -0.41 0.09 -2.93
C LYS A 133 -0.67 -1.13 -2.06
N GLU A 134 -1.49 -2.06 -2.50
CA GLU A 134 -1.69 -3.34 -1.81
C GLU A 134 -0.36 -4.09 -1.62
N GLN A 135 0.48 -4.16 -2.66
CA GLN A 135 1.79 -4.81 -2.59
C GLN A 135 2.74 -4.09 -1.63
N GLU A 136 2.89 -2.77 -1.74
CA GLU A 136 3.73 -1.95 -0.85
C GLU A 136 3.33 -2.15 0.62
N TRP A 137 2.02 -2.22 0.92
CA TRP A 137 1.53 -2.43 2.28
C TRP A 137 1.68 -3.88 2.76
N ARG A 138 1.52 -4.87 1.88
CA ARG A 138 1.79 -6.27 2.19
C ARG A 138 3.25 -6.50 2.54
N GLU A 139 4.17 -5.91 1.79
CA GLU A 139 5.61 -5.96 2.07
C GLU A 139 5.94 -5.26 3.39
N ARG A 140 5.39 -4.06 3.61
CA ARG A 140 5.56 -3.32 4.87
C ARG A 140 5.09 -4.10 6.09
N ARG A 141 3.97 -4.81 5.98
CA ARG A 141 3.48 -5.71 7.03
C ARG A 141 4.43 -6.88 7.28
N ARG A 142 4.98 -7.47 6.21
CA ARG A 142 5.95 -8.56 6.33
C ARG A 142 7.19 -8.10 7.08
N VAL A 143 7.76 -6.95 6.69
CA VAL A 143 8.95 -6.37 7.34
C VAL A 143 8.65 -6.02 8.80
N ARG A 144 7.56 -5.30 9.08
CA ARG A 144 7.19 -4.93 10.45
C ARG A 144 6.99 -6.15 11.33
N LYS A 145 6.31 -7.19 10.83
CA LYS A 145 6.11 -8.44 11.56
C LYS A 145 7.43 -9.15 11.85
N MET A 146 8.34 -9.24 10.87
CA MET A 146 9.67 -9.81 11.08
C MET A 146 10.48 -9.00 12.10
N GLU A 147 10.41 -7.66 12.06
CA GLU A 147 11.09 -6.78 13.03
C GLU A 147 10.50 -6.90 14.45
N GLU A 148 9.18 -6.98 14.57
CA GLU A 148 8.49 -7.20 15.85
C GLU A 148 8.82 -8.58 16.42
N GLU A 149 8.86 -9.63 15.60
CA GLU A 149 9.28 -10.97 16.01
C GLU A 149 10.77 -11.01 16.39
N ARG A 150 11.62 -10.27 15.69
CA ARG A 150 13.04 -10.08 16.04
C ARG A 150 13.23 -9.34 17.36
N ALA A 151 12.41 -8.31 17.62
CA ALA A 151 12.42 -7.57 18.88
C ALA A 151 11.87 -8.41 20.04
N ARG A 152 10.79 -9.18 19.79
CA ARG A 152 10.14 -10.05 20.78
C ARG A 152 10.98 -11.28 21.11
N ALA A 153 11.76 -11.80 20.16
CA ALA A 153 12.75 -12.84 20.38
C ALA A 153 13.97 -12.37 21.21
N GLY A 154 13.95 -11.12 21.69
CA GLY A 154 15.01 -10.51 22.46
C GLY A 154 16.05 -9.95 21.51
N GLY A 155 15.93 -8.66 21.20
CA GLY A 155 16.82 -7.89 20.32
C GLY A 155 18.29 -8.21 20.56
N THR A 156 18.77 -9.26 19.90
CA THR A 156 20.18 -9.56 19.86
C THR A 156 20.67 -8.66 18.75
N GLN A 157 21.21 -7.52 19.16
CA GLN A 157 21.92 -6.59 18.31
C GLN A 157 22.93 -7.43 17.52
N ILE A 158 22.62 -7.74 16.25
CA ILE A 158 23.62 -8.20 15.29
C ILE A 158 24.41 -6.96 14.92
N THR A 159 25.12 -6.39 15.90
CA THR A 159 26.27 -5.55 15.64
C THR A 159 27.26 -6.50 15.00
N LEU A 160 27.37 -6.47 13.67
CA LEU A 160 28.58 -6.95 13.03
C LEU A 160 29.73 -6.15 13.65
N PRO A 161 30.69 -6.78 14.34
CA PRO A 161 31.86 -6.06 14.76
C PRO A 161 32.74 -5.91 13.51
N GLU A 162 32.59 -4.76 12.84
CA GLU A 162 33.74 -4.18 12.16
C GLU A 162 34.74 -3.79 13.25
N GLY A 163 35.80 -4.60 13.36
CA GLY A 163 37.04 -4.33 14.08
C GLY A 163 36.94 -3.48 15.36
N GLY A 164 36.65 -4.12 16.49
CA GLY A 164 36.75 -3.44 17.78
C GLY A 164 36.61 -4.43 18.93
N ASP A 165 37.69 -4.54 19.71
CA ASP A 165 37.82 -5.29 20.96
C ASP A 165 36.53 -5.33 21.78
N VAL A 166 35.96 -6.53 21.99
CA VAL A 166 34.83 -6.74 22.89
C VAL A 166 35.38 -7.40 24.14
N GLY A 167 35.61 -6.57 25.16
CA GLY A 167 35.88 -7.00 26.51
C GLY A 167 34.84 -8.02 26.97
N ALA A 168 35.34 -9.16 27.43
CA ALA A 168 34.57 -10.24 27.99
C ALA A 168 33.91 -9.84 29.33
N THR A 169 32.61 -10.07 29.46
CA THR A 169 31.98 -10.52 30.72
C THR A 169 30.66 -11.24 30.42
N GLY A 170 30.71 -12.58 30.42
CA GLY A 170 29.58 -13.51 30.31
C GLY A 170 30.14 -14.91 30.03
N PRO A 171 29.68 -15.98 30.72
CA PRO A 171 30.35 -17.28 30.71
C PRO A 171 30.37 -17.83 29.28
N ALA A 172 31.36 -18.68 28.99
CA ALA A 172 31.55 -19.28 27.68
C ALA A 172 30.27 -20.02 27.23
N ASP A 173 29.38 -19.31 26.52
CA ASP A 173 28.28 -19.94 25.77
C ASP A 173 28.94 -20.80 24.70
N ASP A 174 28.78 -22.12 24.87
CA ASP A 174 29.35 -23.17 24.04
C ASP A 174 29.10 -22.80 22.57
N PRO A 175 30.11 -22.79 21.67
CA PRO A 175 29.89 -22.50 20.25
C PRO A 175 28.79 -23.36 19.63
N VAL A 176 28.54 -24.55 20.19
CA VAL A 176 27.41 -25.43 19.85
C VAL A 176 26.04 -24.80 20.18
N GLU A 177 25.89 -24.13 21.33
CA GLU A 177 24.64 -23.44 21.71
C GLU A 177 24.35 -22.22 20.82
N LYS A 178 25.39 -21.48 20.42
CA LYS A 178 25.24 -20.37 19.47
C LYS A 178 24.81 -20.86 18.09
N LEU A 179 25.33 -22.01 17.66
CA LEU A 179 24.94 -22.66 16.41
C LEU A 179 23.50 -23.20 16.47
N ALA A 180 23.08 -23.74 17.63
CA ALA A 180 21.71 -24.15 17.88
C ALA A 180 20.72 -22.96 17.86
N LYS A 181 21.05 -21.83 18.51
CA LYS A 181 20.25 -20.60 18.48
C LYS A 181 20.18 -19.99 17.07
N ALA A 182 21.29 -19.98 16.32
CA ALA A 182 21.30 -19.51 14.93
C ALA A 182 20.41 -20.39 14.03
N LYS A 183 20.45 -21.71 14.23
CA LYS A 183 19.58 -22.65 13.52
C LYS A 183 18.11 -22.45 13.87
N GLU A 184 17.79 -22.23 15.15
CA GLU A 184 16.43 -21.93 15.59
C GLU A 184 15.90 -20.62 14.98
N MET A 185 16.75 -19.59 14.86
CA MET A 185 16.39 -18.35 14.18
C MET A 185 16.16 -18.54 12.67
N PHE A 186 16.95 -19.39 12.02
CA PHE A 186 16.76 -19.75 10.60
C PHE A 186 15.49 -20.58 10.38
N ASP A 187 15.26 -21.60 11.22
CA ASP A 187 14.08 -22.46 11.15
C ASP A 187 12.77 -21.67 11.41
N LYS A 188 12.84 -20.55 12.15
CA LYS A 188 11.73 -19.61 12.36
C LYS A 188 11.63 -18.52 11.29
N GLU A 189 12.44 -18.59 10.23
CA GLU A 189 12.52 -17.58 9.16
C GLU A 189 12.84 -16.15 9.65
N LEU A 190 13.48 -16.01 10.83
CA LEU A 190 13.84 -14.70 11.41
C LEU A 190 15.13 -14.13 10.81
N ILE A 191 15.94 -15.00 10.19
CA ILE A 191 17.17 -14.65 9.47
C ILE A 191 17.17 -15.34 8.11
N SER A 192 17.78 -14.71 7.11
CA SER A 192 17.96 -15.29 5.80
C SER A 192 19.02 -16.40 5.79
N GLU A 193 19.00 -17.25 4.77
CA GLU A 193 20.00 -18.32 4.57
C GLU A 193 21.43 -17.78 4.51
N ALA A 194 21.63 -16.62 3.88
CA ALA A 194 22.93 -15.95 3.82
C ALA A 194 23.42 -15.47 5.20
N GLU A 195 22.52 -14.95 6.03
CA GLU A 195 22.83 -14.54 7.41
C GLU A 195 23.12 -15.75 8.31
N TYR A 196 22.41 -16.87 8.12
CA TYR A 196 22.66 -18.10 8.84
C TYR A 196 24.03 -18.71 8.51
N GLU A 197 24.39 -18.83 7.23
CA GLU A 197 25.69 -19.39 6.83
C GLU A 197 26.87 -18.50 7.27
N THR A 198 26.71 -17.18 7.24
CA THR A 198 27.74 -16.26 7.78
C THR A 198 27.88 -16.36 9.30
N LEU A 199 26.79 -16.49 10.05
CA LEU A 199 26.82 -16.76 11.50
C LEU A 199 27.53 -18.08 11.82
N LYS A 200 27.17 -19.15 11.10
CA LYS A 200 27.77 -20.48 11.25
C LYS A 200 29.26 -20.46 10.96
N ALA A 201 29.69 -19.80 9.88
CA ALA A 201 31.11 -19.66 9.53
C ALA A 201 31.91 -18.90 10.61
N ASN A 202 31.36 -17.81 11.14
CA ASN A 202 31.99 -17.03 12.21
C ASN A 202 32.10 -17.82 13.54
N ILE A 203 31.09 -18.65 13.86
CA ILE A 203 31.10 -19.50 15.05
C ILE A 203 32.15 -20.61 14.91
N LEU A 204 32.21 -21.27 13.74
CA LEU A 204 33.18 -22.32 13.45
C LEU A 204 34.63 -21.81 13.40
N GLN A 205 34.86 -20.56 12.97
CA GLN A 205 36.19 -19.95 13.00
C GLN A 205 36.69 -19.63 14.43
N LYS A 206 35.76 -19.52 15.39
CA LYS A 206 36.08 -19.24 16.81
C LYS A 206 36.15 -20.50 17.68
N MET A 207 35.84 -21.67 17.13
CA MET A 207 36.13 -22.98 17.73
C MET A 207 37.60 -23.34 17.52
#